data_AF-A0A961Z831-F1
#
_entry.id   AF-A0A961Z831-F1
#
_cell.length_a   1.000
_cell.length_b   1.000
_cell.length_c   1.000
_cell.angle_alpha   90.00
_cell.angle_beta   90.00
_cell.angle_gamma   90.00
#
_symmetry.space_group_name_H-M   'P 1'
#
loop_
_entity.id
_entity.type
_entity.pdbx_description
1 polymer ?
#
loop_
_entity_poly.entity_id
_entity_poly.type
_entity_poly.pdbx_seq_one_letter_code
_entity_poly.pdbx_strand_id
1 'polypeptide(L)'
;MSDSDRTFIGGNRNPWKYGMSLRASNGDAPDPEAIERAATILGRTPFFVDRRGYECELIAAAVQSPSNRVVYVESRAKKRRWTSMVDITIKIHYVDANGKSASVDIESYNPFFGCDVGMMEWINDDVALLIYSEKHWTFVYRIGDTWPPKFAKIDERWSIKDDVLSFMAYNADVVHRLQIPSLESLADIPVSEAEADGSLPPDPYAC
;
A
#
# COMPACT_ATOMS: atom_id res chain seq x y z
N MET A 1 -33.57 -9.59 -2.04
CA MET A 1 -32.26 -9.61 -1.34
C MET A 1 -32.33 -8.56 -0.26
N SER A 2 -32.24 -8.95 1.00
CA SER A 2 -32.37 -8.04 2.14
C SER A 2 -31.10 -7.21 2.31
N ASP A 3 -31.25 -5.90 2.54
CA ASP A 3 -30.14 -4.96 2.80
C ASP A 3 -29.33 -5.29 4.08
N SER A 4 -29.73 -6.33 4.83
CA SER A 4 -28.93 -6.92 5.92
C SER A 4 -27.64 -7.58 5.45
N ASP A 5 -27.53 -7.91 4.16
CA ASP A 5 -26.42 -8.71 3.61
C ASP A 5 -25.29 -7.83 3.04
N ARG A 6 -25.45 -6.50 3.10
CA ARG A 6 -24.48 -5.52 2.60
C ARG A 6 -23.55 -4.94 3.66
N THR A 7 -23.73 -5.32 4.93
CA THR A 7 -22.81 -4.93 6.01
C THR A 7 -22.37 -6.18 6.72
N PHE A 8 -21.17 -6.62 6.42
CA PHE A 8 -20.75 -7.94 6.78
C PHE A 8 -20.52 -8.10 8.30
N ILE A 9 -21.33 -8.97 8.88
CA ILE A 9 -21.21 -9.63 10.19
C ILE A 9 -20.87 -11.09 9.83
N GLY A 10 -19.63 -11.59 10.02
CA GLY A 10 -19.36 -13.04 9.82
C GLY A 10 -17.98 -13.60 9.37
N GLY A 11 -16.86 -12.87 9.37
CA GLY A 11 -15.50 -13.41 9.04
C GLY A 11 -14.97 -13.59 7.58
N ASN A 12 -15.47 -12.91 6.55
CA ASN A 12 -15.00 -12.89 5.15
C ASN A 12 -14.07 -11.69 4.91
N ARG A 13 -13.10 -11.90 4.01
CA ARG A 13 -12.12 -10.92 3.54
C ARG A 13 -12.81 -9.67 2.97
N ASN A 14 -12.21 -8.50 3.21
CA ASN A 14 -12.81 -7.18 3.00
C ASN A 14 -13.00 -6.69 1.54
N PRO A 15 -12.39 -7.25 0.45
CA PRO A 15 -12.48 -6.62 -0.87
C PRO A 15 -13.86 -6.68 -1.54
N TRP A 16 -14.81 -7.47 -1.02
CA TRP A 16 -16.16 -7.64 -1.59
C TRP A 16 -17.27 -7.00 -0.74
N LYS A 17 -16.92 -6.45 0.43
CA LYS A 17 -17.86 -5.99 1.46
C LYS A 17 -18.33 -4.54 1.27
N TYR A 18 -17.51 -3.70 0.63
CA TYR A 18 -17.75 -2.25 0.53
C TYR A 18 -17.92 -1.72 -0.91
N GLY A 19 -18.21 -2.58 -1.89
CA GLY A 19 -18.27 -2.20 -3.31
C GLY A 19 -16.95 -2.45 -4.02
N MET A 20 -16.72 -1.80 -5.18
CA MET A 20 -15.52 -1.98 -6.02
C MET A 20 -14.25 -2.14 -5.16
N SER A 21 -13.46 -3.16 -5.53
CA SER A 21 -12.21 -3.54 -4.89
C SER A 21 -11.44 -2.33 -4.36
N LEU A 22 -11.02 -2.37 -3.09
CA LEU A 22 -9.91 -1.55 -2.57
C LEU A 22 -8.58 -1.85 -3.31
N ARG A 23 -8.60 -2.74 -4.30
CA ARG A 23 -7.44 -3.22 -5.05
C ARG A 23 -7.70 -2.99 -6.54
N ALA A 24 -7.18 -1.90 -7.05
CA ALA A 24 -7.07 -1.59 -8.47
C ALA A 24 -5.65 -1.08 -8.67
N SER A 25 -4.69 -2.02 -8.69
CA SER A 25 -3.29 -1.68 -8.75
C SER A 25 -2.90 -1.40 -10.19
N ASN A 26 -2.11 -0.34 -10.39
CA ASN A 26 -1.34 -0.14 -11.63
C ASN A 26 -0.04 -0.99 -11.64
N GLY A 27 0.15 -1.84 -10.63
CA GLY A 27 1.22 -2.85 -10.50
C GLY A 27 0.65 -4.23 -10.12
N ASP A 28 1.48 -5.16 -9.67
CA ASP A 28 1.02 -6.48 -9.23
C ASP A 28 0.20 -6.38 -7.92
N ALA A 29 -0.89 -7.14 -7.84
CA ALA A 29 -1.69 -7.20 -6.63
C ALA A 29 -0.84 -7.70 -5.43
N PRO A 30 -1.11 -7.25 -4.19
CA PRO A 30 -0.35 -7.69 -3.02
C PRO A 30 -0.29 -9.22 -2.93
N ASP A 31 0.93 -9.75 -2.81
CA ASP A 31 1.19 -11.19 -2.78
C ASP A 31 0.47 -11.86 -1.58
N PRO A 32 -0.52 -12.73 -1.84
CA PRO A 32 -1.21 -13.45 -0.78
C PRO A 32 -0.27 -14.34 0.05
N GLU A 33 0.79 -14.90 -0.55
CA GLU A 33 1.75 -15.75 0.16
C GLU A 33 2.58 -14.93 1.15
N ALA A 34 3.03 -13.73 0.75
CA ALA A 34 3.71 -12.79 1.65
C ALA A 34 2.82 -12.40 2.85
N ILE A 35 1.51 -12.20 2.64
CA ILE A 35 0.56 -11.91 3.72
C ILE A 35 0.45 -13.08 4.70
N GLU A 36 0.29 -14.30 4.21
CA GLU A 36 0.18 -15.50 5.07
C GLU A 36 1.49 -15.78 5.82
N ARG A 37 2.65 -15.57 5.17
CA ARG A 37 3.97 -15.67 5.81
C ARG A 37 4.14 -14.61 6.91
N ALA A 38 3.78 -13.36 6.64
CA ALA A 38 3.80 -12.29 7.62
C ALA A 38 2.89 -12.64 8.82
N ALA A 39 1.66 -13.10 8.57
CA ALA A 39 0.74 -13.52 9.62
C ALA A 39 1.32 -14.64 10.50
N THR A 40 1.96 -15.63 9.87
CA THR A 40 2.66 -16.72 10.56
C THR A 40 3.77 -16.20 11.47
N ILE A 41 4.63 -15.29 10.99
CA ILE A 41 5.70 -14.66 11.79
C ILE A 41 5.11 -13.85 12.95
N LEU A 42 4.00 -13.16 12.71
CA LEU A 42 3.29 -12.37 13.73
C LEU A 42 2.51 -13.24 14.74
N GLY A 43 2.45 -14.55 14.55
CA GLY A 43 1.71 -15.47 15.44
C GLY A 43 0.20 -15.22 15.45
N ARG A 44 -0.37 -14.75 14.33
CA ARG A 44 -1.80 -14.44 14.21
C ARG A 44 -2.33 -14.81 12.83
N THR A 45 -3.65 -14.76 12.67
CA THR A 45 -4.29 -14.87 11.36
C THR A 45 -4.20 -13.52 10.61
N PRO A 46 -4.19 -13.50 9.26
CA PRO A 46 -4.22 -12.26 8.49
C PRO A 46 -5.44 -11.37 8.76
N PHE A 47 -6.53 -12.00 9.21
CA PHE A 47 -7.77 -11.34 9.60
C PHE A 47 -8.20 -11.78 11.00
N PHE A 48 -8.57 -10.83 11.85
CA PHE A 48 -9.08 -11.09 13.20
C PHE A 48 -9.90 -9.89 13.70
N VAL A 49 -10.64 -10.10 14.79
CA VAL A 49 -11.33 -9.01 15.51
C VAL A 49 -10.57 -8.72 16.79
N ASP A 50 -10.15 -7.49 16.99
CA ASP A 50 -9.42 -7.09 18.19
C ASP A 50 -10.33 -7.01 19.43
N ARG A 51 -9.74 -6.86 20.61
CA ARG A 51 -10.48 -6.75 21.89
C ARG A 51 -11.41 -5.54 21.95
N ARG A 52 -11.19 -4.53 21.10
CA ARG A 52 -12.02 -3.33 21.00
C ARG A 52 -13.13 -3.52 19.95
N GLY A 53 -13.24 -4.69 19.34
CA GLY A 53 -14.24 -5.02 18.33
C GLY A 53 -13.98 -4.36 16.97
N TYR A 54 -12.73 -4.03 16.65
CA TYR A 54 -12.35 -3.65 15.30
C TYR A 54 -12.00 -4.89 14.50
N GLU A 55 -12.44 -4.94 13.25
CA GLU A 55 -11.95 -5.87 12.24
C GLU A 55 -10.58 -5.38 11.78
N CYS A 56 -9.58 -6.24 11.90
CA CYS A 56 -8.20 -5.97 11.49
C CYS A 56 -7.84 -6.92 10.35
N GLU A 57 -7.31 -6.38 9.26
CA GLU A 57 -6.91 -7.12 8.07
C GLU A 57 -5.51 -6.69 7.61
N LEU A 58 -4.64 -7.66 7.38
CA LEU A 58 -3.41 -7.46 6.62
C LEU A 58 -3.77 -7.31 5.15
N ILE A 59 -3.65 -6.09 4.62
CA ILE A 59 -4.00 -5.79 3.22
C ILE A 59 -2.80 -5.90 2.27
N ALA A 60 -1.59 -5.78 2.80
CA ALA A 60 -0.33 -6.04 2.10
C ALA A 60 0.76 -6.40 3.11
N ALA A 61 1.77 -7.16 2.68
CA ALA A 61 2.93 -7.48 3.50
C ALA A 61 4.16 -7.76 2.63
N ALA A 62 5.34 -7.49 3.20
CA ALA A 62 6.63 -7.92 2.66
C ALA A 62 7.47 -8.52 3.79
N VAL A 63 8.01 -9.72 3.55
CA VAL A 63 8.85 -10.44 4.51
C VAL A 63 10.26 -10.51 3.98
N GLN A 64 11.22 -9.98 4.74
CA GLN A 64 12.63 -10.07 4.42
C GLN A 64 13.13 -11.46 4.77
N SER A 65 13.62 -12.19 3.77
CA SER A 65 14.35 -13.44 3.97
C SER A 65 15.86 -13.15 3.94
N PRO A 66 16.67 -13.67 4.86
CA PRO A 66 16.35 -14.64 5.92
C PRO A 66 16.02 -14.02 7.30
N SER A 67 16.08 -12.70 7.45
CA SER A 67 16.01 -12.07 8.78
C SER A 67 14.63 -12.10 9.44
N ASN A 68 13.59 -12.50 8.70
CA ASN A 68 12.19 -12.49 9.13
C ASN A 68 11.69 -11.11 9.59
N ARG A 69 12.35 -10.03 9.15
CA ARG A 69 11.78 -8.68 9.27
C ARG A 69 10.49 -8.62 8.46
N VAL A 70 9.47 -7.99 9.01
CA VAL A 70 8.16 -7.87 8.39
C VAL A 70 7.80 -6.40 8.27
N VAL A 71 7.38 -5.98 7.09
CA VAL A 71 6.62 -4.75 6.92
C VAL A 71 5.24 -5.14 6.44
N TYR A 72 4.18 -4.55 6.99
CA TYR A 72 2.82 -4.81 6.53
C TYR A 72 1.92 -3.59 6.64
N VAL A 73 0.88 -3.57 5.82
CA VAL A 73 -0.20 -2.59 5.91
C VAL A 73 -1.41 -3.27 6.54
N GLU A 74 -1.94 -2.66 7.59
CA GLU A 74 -3.14 -3.13 8.29
C GLU A 74 -4.28 -2.15 8.10
N SER A 75 -5.43 -2.64 7.64
CA SER A 75 -6.70 -1.92 7.72
C SER A 75 -7.41 -2.33 9.01
N ARG A 76 -7.87 -1.33 9.77
CA ARG A 76 -8.59 -1.51 11.01
C ARG A 76 -9.93 -0.78 10.93
N ALA A 77 -11.02 -1.52 10.88
CA ALA A 77 -12.36 -0.99 10.63
C ALA A 77 -13.36 -1.36 11.74
N LYS A 78 -14.26 -0.43 12.10
CA LYS A 78 -15.37 -0.68 13.02
C LYS A 78 -16.58 0.18 12.73
N LYS A 79 -17.75 -0.44 12.60
CA LYS A 79 -19.01 0.30 12.53
C LYS A 79 -19.29 1.01 13.86
N ARG A 80 -19.56 2.31 13.81
CA ARG A 80 -19.96 3.07 15.00
C ARG A 80 -21.37 2.67 15.41
N ARG A 81 -21.59 2.46 16.71
CA ARG A 81 -22.94 2.18 17.24
C ARG A 81 -23.87 3.34 16.88
N TRP A 82 -25.08 3.01 16.43
CA TRP A 82 -26.16 3.97 16.13
C TRP A 82 -25.95 4.88 14.90
N THR A 83 -24.95 4.61 14.06
CA THR A 83 -24.75 5.37 12.81
C THR A 83 -24.39 4.42 11.66
N SER A 84 -24.52 4.91 10.42
CA SER A 84 -23.98 4.23 9.24
C SER A 84 -22.46 4.43 9.06
N MET A 85 -21.82 5.22 9.93
CA MET A 85 -20.40 5.52 9.82
C MET A 85 -19.52 4.33 10.23
N VAL A 86 -18.46 4.12 9.46
CA VAL A 86 -17.40 3.16 9.76
C VAL A 86 -16.16 3.94 10.14
N ASP A 87 -15.60 3.63 11.29
CA ASP A 87 -14.30 4.11 11.75
C ASP A 87 -13.24 3.26 11.07
N ILE A 88 -12.40 3.85 10.21
CA ILE A 88 -11.36 3.14 9.46
C ILE A 88 -10.03 3.83 9.73
N THR A 89 -9.01 3.03 10.02
CA THR A 89 -7.62 3.47 10.12
C THR A 89 -6.76 2.51 9.32
N ILE A 90 -5.82 3.04 8.55
CA ILE A 90 -4.85 2.25 7.81
C ILE A 90 -3.47 2.57 8.39
N LYS A 91 -2.71 1.52 8.69
CA LYS A 91 -1.42 1.63 9.39
C LYS A 91 -0.33 0.93 8.61
N ILE A 92 0.84 1.56 8.55
CA ILE A 92 2.09 0.89 8.20
C ILE A 92 2.69 0.35 9.49
N HIS A 93 3.09 -0.92 9.46
CA HIS A 93 3.78 -1.57 10.55
C HIS A 93 5.15 -2.07 10.07
N TYR A 94 6.13 -1.97 10.96
CA TYR A 94 7.45 -2.60 10.81
C TYR A 94 7.74 -3.45 12.04
N VAL A 95 8.23 -4.66 11.82
CA VAL A 95 8.68 -5.60 12.86
C VAL A 95 10.10 -6.04 12.51
N ASP A 96 11.04 -5.78 13.42
CA ASP A 96 12.44 -6.18 13.24
C ASP A 96 12.66 -7.67 13.54
N ALA A 97 13.88 -8.16 13.29
CA ALA A 97 14.25 -9.56 13.50
C ALA A 97 14.15 -10.03 14.96
N ASN A 98 14.11 -9.11 15.93
CA ASN A 98 13.96 -9.40 17.35
C ASN A 98 12.51 -9.26 17.83
N GLY A 99 11.56 -9.01 16.92
CA GLY A 99 10.15 -8.81 17.22
C GLY A 99 9.81 -7.41 17.74
N LYS A 100 10.75 -6.46 17.74
CA LYS A 100 10.44 -5.07 18.08
C LYS A 100 9.59 -4.48 16.96
N SER A 101 8.47 -3.88 17.34
CA SER A 101 7.52 -3.32 16.37
C SER A 101 7.39 -1.80 16.47
N ALA A 102 7.10 -1.19 15.33
CA ALA A 102 6.72 0.22 15.19
C ALA A 102 5.52 0.31 14.25
N SER A 103 4.66 1.31 14.46
CA SER A 103 3.53 1.58 13.55
C SER A 103 3.22 3.07 13.44
N VAL A 104 2.67 3.46 12.30
CA VAL A 104 2.27 4.82 11.98
C VAL A 104 0.99 4.78 11.15
N ASP A 105 0.12 5.77 11.35
CA ASP A 105 -1.08 5.92 10.54
C ASP A 105 -0.73 6.44 9.16
N ILE A 106 -1.38 5.90 8.12
CA ILE A 106 -1.41 6.54 6.80
C ILE A 106 -2.48 7.63 6.88
N GLU A 107 -2.05 8.88 6.74
CA GLU A 107 -2.99 9.99 6.61
C GLU A 107 -3.77 9.83 5.30
N SER A 108 -5.09 9.71 5.40
CA SER A 108 -5.98 9.64 4.24
C SER A 108 -7.14 10.60 4.41
N TYR A 109 -7.45 11.34 3.34
CA TYR A 109 -8.61 12.21 3.29
C TYR A 109 -9.92 11.41 3.40
N ASN A 110 -9.94 10.18 2.87
CA ASN A 110 -11.09 9.31 2.92
C ASN A 110 -10.69 7.81 2.91
N PRO A 111 -10.43 7.21 4.09
CA PRO A 111 -10.01 5.82 4.19
C PRO A 111 -11.11 4.81 3.82
N PHE A 112 -12.32 5.28 3.47
CA PHE A 112 -13.44 4.42 3.09
C PHE A 112 -13.43 4.04 1.60
N PHE A 113 -12.91 4.91 0.72
CA PHE A 113 -12.99 4.72 -0.73
C PHE A 113 -11.68 5.03 -1.43
N GLY A 114 -11.31 4.17 -2.38
CA GLY A 114 -10.20 4.40 -3.30
C GLY A 114 -8.82 4.28 -2.66
N CYS A 115 -8.69 3.50 -1.58
CA CYS A 115 -7.41 3.20 -0.94
C CYS A 115 -6.89 1.86 -1.45
N ASP A 116 -5.66 1.82 -1.97
CA ASP A 116 -5.03 0.64 -2.55
C ASP A 116 -3.53 0.57 -2.25
N VAL A 117 -3.00 -0.65 -2.19
CA VAL A 117 -1.56 -0.92 -2.15
C VAL A 117 -1.12 -1.40 -3.53
N GLY A 118 -0.43 -0.51 -4.26
CA GLY A 118 0.07 -0.80 -5.60
C GLY A 118 1.37 -1.61 -5.60
N MET A 119 2.17 -1.55 -4.54
CA MET A 119 3.39 -2.34 -4.39
C MET A 119 3.80 -2.41 -2.92
N MET A 120 4.35 -3.54 -2.48
CA MET A 120 4.99 -3.65 -1.17
C MET A 120 6.12 -4.69 -1.18
N GLU A 121 7.37 -4.26 -1.18
CA GLU A 121 8.52 -5.15 -1.41
C GLU A 121 9.77 -4.70 -0.66
N TRP A 122 10.66 -5.64 -0.36
CA TRP A 122 12.01 -5.34 0.15
C TRP A 122 12.97 -5.08 -1.01
N ILE A 123 13.67 -3.96 -0.95
CA ILE A 123 14.72 -3.52 -1.86
C ILE A 123 16.07 -3.56 -1.12
N ASN A 124 17.08 -4.13 -1.77
CA ASN A 124 18.47 -4.19 -1.27
C ASN A 124 18.57 -4.72 0.17
N ASP A 125 17.79 -5.77 0.49
CA ASP A 125 17.69 -6.49 1.75
C ASP A 125 17.30 -5.67 3.01
N ASP A 126 17.40 -4.35 3.02
CA ASP A 126 17.33 -3.52 4.22
C ASP A 126 16.27 -2.42 4.21
N VAL A 127 15.68 -2.14 3.05
CA VAL A 127 14.64 -1.11 2.91
C VAL A 127 13.43 -1.72 2.24
N ALA A 128 12.24 -1.57 2.81
CA ALA A 128 11.01 -1.87 2.10
C ALA A 128 10.42 -0.61 1.45
N LEU A 129 9.87 -0.78 0.26
CA LEU A 129 9.04 0.21 -0.40
C LEU A 129 7.57 -0.16 -0.27
N LEU A 130 6.74 0.85 -0.09
CA LEU A 130 5.28 0.75 -0.20
C LEU A 130 4.80 1.84 -1.16
N ILE A 131 4.09 1.45 -2.22
CA ILE A 131 3.31 2.39 -3.03
C ILE A 131 1.85 2.24 -2.61
N TYR A 132 1.30 3.34 -2.12
CA TYR A 132 -0.05 3.40 -1.60
C TYR A 132 -0.82 4.53 -2.31
N SER A 133 -1.97 4.18 -2.87
CA SER A 133 -2.89 5.13 -3.48
C SER A 133 -4.06 5.36 -2.54
N GLU A 134 -4.46 6.61 -2.38
CA GLU A 134 -5.81 6.96 -1.96
C GLU A 134 -6.54 7.64 -3.12
N LYS A 135 -7.83 7.94 -2.92
CA LYS A 135 -8.74 8.46 -3.96
C LYS A 135 -8.17 9.57 -4.84
N HIS A 136 -7.32 10.44 -4.29
CA HIS A 136 -6.79 11.60 -5.00
C HIS A 136 -5.28 11.59 -5.14
N TRP A 137 -4.55 10.81 -4.35
CA TRP A 137 -3.10 10.93 -4.22
C TRP A 137 -2.45 9.56 -4.15
N THR A 138 -1.27 9.46 -4.75
CA THR A 138 -0.41 8.28 -4.63
C THR A 138 0.84 8.67 -3.86
N PHE A 139 1.32 7.76 -3.02
CA PHE A 139 2.49 7.97 -2.18
C PHE A 139 3.43 6.79 -2.30
N VAL A 140 4.73 7.07 -2.32
CA VAL A 140 5.78 6.07 -2.09
C VAL A 140 6.36 6.27 -0.70
N TYR A 141 6.42 5.20 0.09
CA TYR A 141 7.02 5.16 1.41
C TYR A 141 8.30 4.34 1.38
N ARG A 142 9.35 4.86 2.02
CA ARG A 142 10.61 4.19 2.31
C ARG A 142 10.64 3.77 3.78
N ILE A 143 10.63 2.48 4.03
CA ILE A 143 10.50 1.87 5.35
C ILE A 143 11.78 1.10 5.68
N GLY A 144 12.43 1.37 6.82
CA GLY A 144 13.68 0.70 7.18
C GLY A 144 14.34 1.32 8.40
N ASP A 145 15.54 1.86 8.21
CA ASP A 145 16.40 2.47 9.25
C ASP A 145 15.81 3.70 9.97
N THR A 146 14.81 4.36 9.38
CA THR A 146 14.24 5.62 9.86
C THR A 146 12.77 5.42 10.20
N TRP A 147 12.35 5.92 11.37
CA TRP A 147 10.95 5.89 11.80
C TRP A 147 10.50 7.26 12.34
N PRO A 148 9.34 7.80 11.90
CA PRO A 148 8.40 7.25 10.90
C PRO A 148 9.02 7.13 9.49
N PRO A 149 8.43 6.31 8.60
CA PRO A 149 8.91 6.13 7.23
C PRO A 149 9.00 7.48 6.49
N LYS A 150 10.04 7.65 5.67
CA LYS A 150 10.07 8.76 4.71
C LYS A 150 9.06 8.47 3.61
N PHE A 151 8.47 9.51 3.05
CA PHE A 151 7.57 9.34 1.91
C PHE A 151 7.66 10.52 0.94
N ALA A 152 7.27 10.25 -0.31
CA ALA A 152 7.08 11.25 -1.33
C ALA A 152 5.71 11.06 -1.97
N LYS A 153 5.05 12.16 -2.33
CA LYS A 153 3.84 12.12 -3.15
C LYS A 153 4.26 11.91 -4.61
N ILE A 154 3.57 11.00 -5.28
CA ILE A 154 3.73 10.70 -6.71
C ILE A 154 2.37 10.75 -7.41
N ASP A 155 2.38 10.60 -8.72
CA ASP A 155 1.16 10.49 -9.53
C ASP A 155 0.74 9.02 -9.75
N GLU A 156 -0.49 8.84 -10.24
CA GLU A 156 -1.12 7.53 -10.45
C GLU A 156 -0.37 6.66 -11.49
N ARG A 157 0.21 7.29 -12.52
CA ARG A 157 1.03 6.57 -13.51
C ARG A 157 2.44 6.48 -12.98
N TRP A 158 2.88 5.27 -12.64
CA TRP A 158 4.23 5.04 -12.15
C TRP A 158 4.80 3.71 -12.65
N SER A 159 6.12 3.62 -12.71
CA SER A 159 6.87 2.39 -12.98
C SER A 159 8.23 2.45 -12.29
N ILE A 160 8.81 1.29 -11.99
CA ILE A 160 10.16 1.20 -11.43
C ILE A 160 11.04 0.45 -12.42
N LYS A 161 12.18 1.05 -12.76
CA LYS A 161 13.20 0.46 -13.63
C LYS A 161 14.59 0.94 -13.19
N ASP A 162 15.54 0.02 -13.11
CA ASP A 162 16.95 0.32 -12.80
C ASP A 162 17.11 1.22 -11.56
N ASP A 163 16.40 0.88 -10.47
CA ASP A 163 16.33 1.65 -9.22
C ASP A 163 15.82 3.09 -9.37
N VAL A 164 15.08 3.39 -10.44
CA VAL A 164 14.43 4.68 -10.65
C VAL A 164 12.92 4.48 -10.67
N LEU A 165 12.22 5.22 -9.81
CA LEU A 165 10.76 5.35 -9.84
C LEU A 165 10.41 6.52 -10.76
N SER A 166 9.83 6.20 -11.91
CA SER A 166 9.29 7.16 -12.88
C SER A 166 7.80 7.33 -12.61
N PHE A 167 7.29 8.56 -12.66
CA PHE A 167 5.86 8.85 -12.54
C PHE A 167 5.45 10.11 -13.29
N MET A 168 4.18 10.20 -13.67
CA MET A 168 3.65 11.37 -14.38
C MET A 168 2.16 11.58 -14.15
N ALA A 169 1.73 12.84 -14.16
CA ALA A 169 0.31 13.19 -14.14
C ALA A 169 -0.37 12.90 -15.49
N TYR A 170 -1.71 12.84 -15.47
CA TYR A 170 -2.51 12.70 -16.68
C TYR A 170 -2.25 13.88 -17.65
N ASN A 171 -1.97 13.56 -18.92
CA ASN A 171 -1.62 14.51 -19.98
C ASN A 171 -0.38 15.40 -19.71
N ALA A 172 0.53 14.99 -18.83
CA ALA A 172 1.81 15.68 -18.66
C ALA A 172 2.75 15.41 -19.86
N ASP A 173 3.63 16.36 -20.13
CA ASP A 173 4.68 16.30 -21.17
C ASP A 173 6.06 15.93 -20.61
N VAL A 174 6.16 15.78 -19.28
CA VAL A 174 7.36 15.41 -18.55
C VAL A 174 7.11 14.19 -17.66
N VAL A 175 8.16 13.40 -17.47
CA VAL A 175 8.21 12.28 -16.52
C VAL A 175 9.09 12.70 -15.34
N HIS A 176 8.49 12.69 -14.16
CA HIS A 176 9.18 12.90 -12.90
C HIS A 176 9.88 11.63 -12.44
N ARG A 177 11.00 11.79 -11.74
CA ARG A 177 11.86 10.66 -11.38
C ARG A 177 12.37 10.77 -9.94
N LEU A 178 12.36 9.65 -9.23
CA LEU A 178 12.94 9.50 -7.89
C LEU A 178 13.93 8.34 -7.87
N GLN A 179 15.08 8.54 -7.23
CA GLN A 179 16.06 7.48 -6.99
C GLN A 179 15.59 6.56 -5.86
N ILE A 180 15.43 5.28 -6.14
CA ILE A 180 15.16 4.23 -5.15
C ILE A 180 16.48 3.72 -4.54
N PRO A 181 16.53 3.42 -3.23
CA PRO A 181 15.49 3.62 -2.22
C PRO A 181 15.55 4.99 -1.53
N SER A 182 16.41 5.92 -1.96
CA SER A 182 16.65 7.20 -1.28
C SER A 182 15.44 8.16 -1.29
N LEU A 183 14.57 8.04 -2.30
CA LEU A 183 13.53 8.99 -2.68
C LEU A 183 14.06 10.40 -3.01
N GLU A 184 15.30 10.50 -3.48
CA GLU A 184 15.86 11.77 -3.98
C GLU A 184 15.34 12.07 -5.38
N SER A 185 14.96 13.32 -5.61
CA SER A 185 14.51 13.78 -6.94
C SER A 185 15.66 13.75 -7.94
N LEU A 186 15.41 13.12 -9.08
CA LEU A 186 16.26 13.18 -10.25
C LEU A 186 15.73 14.26 -11.20
N ALA A 187 16.52 14.63 -12.21
CA ALA A 187 16.05 15.57 -13.23
C ALA A 187 14.83 14.98 -13.95
N ASP A 188 13.82 15.80 -14.23
CA ASP A 188 12.71 15.38 -15.09
C ASP A 188 13.22 15.11 -16.52
N ILE A 189 12.53 14.24 -17.25
CA ILE A 189 12.80 14.00 -18.68
C ILE A 189 11.53 14.21 -19.52
N PRO A 190 11.65 14.66 -20.77
CA PRO A 190 10.53 14.71 -21.69
C PRO A 190 9.94 13.32 -21.94
N VAL A 191 8.63 13.24 -22.17
CA VAL A 191 7.95 11.97 -22.52
C VAL A 191 8.64 11.25 -23.68
N SER A 192 9.07 11.97 -24.72
CA SER A 192 9.76 11.38 -25.87
C SER A 192 11.08 10.68 -25.51
N GLU A 193 11.78 11.16 -24.49
CA GLU A 193 13.02 10.54 -24.01
C GLU A 193 12.71 9.29 -23.17
N ALA A 194 11.70 9.38 -22.28
CA ALA A 194 11.21 8.26 -21.48
C ALA A 194 10.64 7.12 -22.34
N GLU A 195 10.06 7.43 -23.50
CA GLU A 195 9.62 6.43 -24.48
C GLU A 195 10.82 5.71 -25.10
N ALA A 196 11.87 6.46 -25.47
CA ALA A 196 13.03 5.92 -26.14
C ALA A 196 13.88 5.00 -25.24
N ASP A 197 13.96 5.29 -23.94
CA ASP A 197 14.68 4.46 -22.97
C ASP A 197 13.79 3.43 -22.24
N GLY A 198 12.48 3.45 -22.51
CA GLY A 198 11.49 2.56 -21.90
C GLY A 198 11.23 2.84 -20.41
N SER A 199 11.46 4.06 -19.93
CA SER A 199 11.10 4.51 -18.59
C SER A 199 9.73 5.20 -18.52
N LEU A 200 9.00 5.31 -19.63
CA LEU A 200 7.65 5.88 -19.65
C LEU A 200 6.69 5.01 -18.82
N PRO A 201 6.04 5.55 -17.76
CA PRO A 201 5.04 4.81 -17.01
C PRO A 201 3.85 4.41 -17.89
N PRO A 202 3.28 3.20 -17.71
CA PRO A 202 2.12 2.77 -18.47
C PRO A 202 0.93 3.73 -18.30
N ASP A 203 0.06 3.82 -19.30
CA ASP A 203 -1.21 4.53 -19.19
C ASP A 203 -2.30 3.55 -18.73
N PRO A 204 -2.82 3.67 -17.50
CA PRO A 204 -3.87 2.79 -16.99
C PRO A 204 -5.22 3.00 -17.71
N TYR A 205 -5.34 4.05 -18.54
CA TYR A 205 -6.53 4.38 -19.30
C TYR A 205 -6.43 4.02 -20.79
N ALA A 206 -5.30 3.50 -21.25
CA ALA A 206 -5.14 3.04 -22.63
C ALA A 206 -5.84 1.69 -22.83
N CYS A 207 -7.05 1.73 -23.41
CA CYS A 207 -7.80 0.57 -23.90
C CYS A 207 -7.30 0.06 -25.25
#